data_AF-A0A8X6VSA6-F1
#
_entry.id   AF-A0A8X6VSA6-F1
#
_cell.length_a   1.000
_cell.length_b   1.000
_cell.length_c   1.000
_cell.angle_alpha   90.00
_cell.angle_beta   90.00
_cell.angle_gamma   90.00
#
_symmetry.space_group_name_H-M   'P 1'
#
loop_
_entity.id
_entity.type
_entity.pdbx_description
1 polymer ?
#
loop_
_entity_poly.entity_id
_entity_poly.type
_entity_poly.pdbx_seq_one_letter_code
_entity_poly.pdbx_strand_id
1 'polypeptide(L)' 'MVSKGGLSHIQSKISDKVNFSKRDVLSEIARFYDPLGLIGPIVTKAKIFIQELWKIKLDWTEQLPPDAMEEWMNFY' A
#
# COMPACT_ATOMS: atom_id res chain seq x y z
N MET A 1 43.83 -5.83 -9.77
CA MET A 1 42.72 -4.91 -10.12
C MET A 1 41.73 -5.70 -10.97
N VAL A 2 40.70 -6.29 -10.36
CA VAL A 2 39.59 -6.95 -11.09
C VAL A 2 38.29 -6.36 -10.58
N SER A 3 37.50 -5.92 -11.56
CA SER A 3 36.33 -5.04 -11.44
C SER A 3 35.19 -5.68 -10.64
N LYS A 4 34.76 -5.03 -9.55
CA LYS A 4 33.55 -5.34 -8.79
C LYS A 4 32.29 -4.77 -9.49
N GLY A 5 32.09 -5.10 -10.77
CA GLY A 5 31.00 -4.54 -11.59
C GLY A 5 29.72 -5.38 -11.66
N GLY A 6 29.68 -6.57 -11.03
CA GLY A 6 28.61 -7.55 -11.25
C GLY A 6 27.56 -7.69 -10.14
N LEU A 7 27.72 -7.02 -8.99
CA LEU A 7 26.89 -7.27 -7.80
C LEU A 7 25.83 -6.18 -7.50
N SER A 8 25.79 -5.08 -8.27
CA SER A 8 24.81 -4.00 -8.08
C SER A 8 23.44 -4.28 -8.70
N HIS A 9 23.36 -5.15 -9.72
CA HIS A 9 22.11 -5.42 -10.44
C HIS A 9 21.16 -6.40 -9.72
N ILE A 10 21.66 -7.18 -8.76
CA ILE A 10 20.85 -8.15 -8.00
C ILE A 10 20.22 -7.47 -6.77
N GLN A 11 20.87 -6.46 -6.21
CA GLN A 11 20.40 -5.77 -5.00
C GLN A 11 19.17 -4.88 -5.26
N SER A 12 18.96 -4.40 -6.50
CA SER A 12 17.81 -3.55 -6.82
C SER A 12 16.48 -4.30 -6.93
N LYS A 13 16.50 -5.63 -7.14
CA LYS A 13 15.27 -6.44 -7.25
C LYS A 13 14.66 -6.88 -5.92
N ILE A 14 15.41 -6.72 -4.82
CA ILE A 14 14.93 -7.07 -3.46
C ILE A 14 14.37 -5.82 -2.74
N SER A 15 14.65 -4.63 -3.27
CA SER A 15 14.08 -3.37 -2.81
C SER A 15 12.93 -2.91 -3.73
N ASP A 16 12.09 -3.84 -4.17
CA ASP A 16 10.74 -3.47 -4.59
C ASP A 16 9.99 -3.06 -3.31
N LYS A 17 10.22 -1.83 -2.85
CA LYS A 17 9.28 -1.15 -1.96
C LYS A 17 7.94 -1.31 -2.63
N VAL A 18 7.06 -2.11 -2.05
CA VAL A 18 5.68 -2.27 -2.52
C VAL A 18 5.03 -0.90 -2.35
N ASN A 19 5.15 -0.04 -3.35
CA ASN A 19 4.64 1.32 -3.35
C ASN A 19 3.16 1.25 -3.72
N PHE A 20 2.29 1.36 -2.73
CA PHE A 20 0.85 1.44 -2.93
C PHE A 20 0.47 2.86 -3.36
N SER A 21 -0.41 2.96 -4.34
CA SER A 21 -1.18 4.17 -4.60
C SER A 21 -2.55 4.09 -3.93
N LYS A 22 -3.26 5.23 -3.88
CA LYS A 22 -4.66 5.27 -3.45
C LYS A 22 -5.54 4.26 -4.21
N ARG A 23 -5.28 4.09 -5.51
CA ARG A 23 -5.95 3.09 -6.36
C ARG A 23 -5.72 1.67 -5.87
N ASP A 24 -4.47 1.35 -5.53
CA ASP A 24 -4.10 -0.01 -5.14
C ASP A 24 -4.74 -0.37 -3.80
N VAL A 25 -4.73 0.57 -2.84
CA VAL A 25 -5.43 0.44 -1.55
C VAL A 25 -6.92 0.17 -1.76
N LEU A 26 -7.59 0.96 -2.60
CA LEU A 26 -9.01 0.78 -2.91
C LEU A 26 -9.28 -0.57 -3.57
N SER A 27 -8.40 -1.00 -4.47
CA SER A 27 -8.52 -2.28 -5.17
C SER A 27 -8.36 -3.45 -4.20
N GLU A 28 -7.45 -3.35 -3.24
CA GLU A 28 -7.28 -4.35 -2.19
C GLU A 28 -8.49 -4.39 -1.26
N ILE A 29 -9.02 -3.22 -0.88
CA ILE A 29 -10.21 -3.14 -0.02
C ILE A 29 -11.44 -3.76 -0.70
N ALA A 30 -11.58 -3.59 -2.01
CA ALA A 30 -12.67 -4.18 -2.79
C ALA A 30 -12.64 -5.72 -2.79
N ARG A 31 -11.48 -6.34 -2.55
CA ARG A 31 -11.37 -7.82 -2.43
C ARG A 31 -12.03 -8.35 -1.16
N PHE A 32 -12.22 -7.52 -0.13
CA PHE A 32 -12.96 -7.86 1.09
C PHE A 32 -14.47 -7.79 0.92
N TYR A 33 -14.99 -8.09 -0.27
CA TYR A 33 -16.43 -8.17 -0.49
C TYR A 33 -17.03 -9.18 0.50
N ASP A 34 -17.85 -8.67 1.40
CA ASP A 34 -18.41 -9.42 2.51
C ASP A 34 -19.94 -9.44 2.41
N PRO A 35 -20.53 -10.46 1.74
CA PRO A 35 -21.96 -10.55 1.55
C PRO A 35 -22.73 -10.80 2.86
N LEU A 36 -22.06 -11.26 3.92
CA LEU A 36 -22.67 -11.61 5.20
C LEU A 36 -22.39 -10.59 6.31
N GLY A 37 -21.45 -9.66 6.11
CA GLY A 37 -21.09 -8.63 7.08
C GLY A 37 -20.21 -9.13 8.25
N LEU A 38 -19.61 -10.31 8.16
CA LEU A 38 -18.80 -10.93 9.20
C LEU A 38 -17.48 -10.18 9.49
N ILE A 39 -16.89 -9.51 8.50
CA ILE A 39 -15.64 -8.75 8.60
C ILE A 39 -15.89 -7.23 8.65
N GLY A 40 -17.09 -6.81 9.05
CA GLY A 40 -17.50 -5.41 9.16
C GLY A 40 -16.48 -4.48 9.84
N PRO A 41 -15.85 -4.84 10.98
CA PRO A 41 -14.84 -4.01 11.63
C PRO A 41 -13.59 -3.76 10.77
N ILE A 42 -13.12 -4.78 10.03
CA ILE A 42 -11.94 -4.67 9.16
C ILE A 42 -12.27 -3.76 7.97
N VAL A 43 -13.42 -3.99 7.33
CA VAL A 43 -13.90 -3.15 6.21
C VAL A 43 -14.12 -1.70 6.67
N THR A 44 -14.57 -1.50 7.91
CA THR A 44 -14.76 -0.16 8.47
C THR A 44 -13.43 0.55 8.67
N LYS A 45 -12.41 -0.10 9.26
CA LYS A 45 -11.06 0.47 9.37
C LYS A 45 -10.48 0.84 7.99
N ALA A 46 -10.64 -0.04 7.01
CA ALA A 46 -10.21 0.18 5.63
C ALA A 46 -10.89 1.42 5.02
N LYS A 47 -12.19 1.59 5.24
CA LYS A 47 -12.94 2.77 4.80
C LYS A 47 -12.47 4.05 5.48
N ILE A 48 -12.12 4.00 6.77
CA ILE A 48 -11.57 5.15 7.50
C ILE A 48 -10.23 5.55 6.89
N PHE A 49 -9.34 4.60 6.66
CA PHE A 49 -8.04 4.85 6.03
C PHE A 49 -8.19 5.51 4.65
N ILE A 50 -9.09 4.99 3.80
CA ILE A 50 -9.42 5.62 2.51
C ILE A 50 -9.84 7.08 2.71
N GLN A 51 -10.73 7.36 3.67
CA GLN A 51 -11.19 8.74 3.94
C GLN A 51 -10.05 9.67 4.33
N GLU A 52 -9.03 9.19 5.04
CA GLU A 52 -7.85 9.98 5.38
C GLU A 52 -7.02 10.31 4.14
N LEU A 53 -6.85 9.37 3.21
CA LEU A 53 -6.23 9.62 1.91
C LEU A 53 -6.99 10.69 1.10
N TRP A 54 -8.32 10.75 1.21
CA TRP A 54 -9.12 11.82 0.60
C TRP A 54 -8.91 13.18 1.29
N LYS A 55 -8.78 13.21 2.62
CA LYS A 55 -8.56 14.45 3.38
C LYS A 55 -7.23 15.11 3.03
N ILE A 56 -6.18 14.31 2.81
CA ILE A 56 -4.87 14.81 2.36
C ILE A 56 -4.82 15.11 0.85
N LYS A 57 -5.96 14.96 0.15
CA LYS A 57 -6.10 15.19 -1.31
C LYS A 57 -5.12 14.36 -2.15
N LEU A 58 -4.80 13.14 -1.70
CA LEU A 58 -3.93 12.25 -2.44
C LEU A 58 -4.57 11.86 -3.78
N ASP A 59 -3.80 11.99 -4.86
CA ASP A 59 -4.23 11.61 -6.19
C ASP A 59 -4.35 10.09 -6.34
N TRP A 60 -5.12 9.65 -7.33
CA TRP A 60 -5.49 8.25 -7.51
C TRP A 60 -4.29 7.33 -7.75
N THR A 61 -3.33 7.78 -8.55
CA THR A 61 -2.10 7.04 -8.91
C THR A 61 -0.90 7.50 -8.11
N GLU A 62 -1.06 8.47 -7.23
CA GLU A 62 0.01 8.98 -6.39
C GLU A 62 0.33 7.97 -5.28
N GLN A 63 1.61 7.87 -4.95
CA GLN A 63 2.10 6.96 -3.91
C GLN A 63 1.64 7.42 -2.53
N LEU A 64 1.36 6.46 -1.64
CA LEU A 64 1.07 6.78 -0.25
C LEU A 64 2.24 7.55 0.38
N PRO A 65 1.95 8.60 1.16
CA PRO A 65 2.97 9.23 1.99
C PRO A 65 3.51 8.23 3.03
N PRO A 66 4.74 8.41 3.53
CA PRO A 66 5.40 7.45 4.42
C PRO A 66 4.54 7.00 5.62
N ASP A 67 3.86 7.95 6.27
CA ASP A 67 3.04 7.68 7.45
C ASP A 67 1.84 6.78 7.10
N ALA A 68 1.13 7.11 6.01
CA ALA A 68 -0.01 6.31 5.55
C ALA A 68 0.44 4.93 5.01
N MET A 69 1.64 4.86 4.44
CA MET A 69 2.22 3.59 4.03
C MET A 69 2.52 2.70 5.25
N GLU A 70 3.10 3.26 6.31
CA GLU A 70 3.37 2.52 7.54
C GLU A 70 2.07 2.01 8.18
N GLU A 71 1.05 2.85 8.24
CA GLU A 71 -0.28 2.45 8.72
C GLU A 71 -0.88 1.33 7.87
N TRP A 72 -0.80 1.45 6.53
CA TRP A 72 -1.29 0.43 5.61
C TRP A 72 -0.57 -0.90 5.74
N MET A 73 0.76 -0.89 5.96
CA MET A 73 1.55 -2.09 6.15
C MET A 73 1.27 -2.79 7.50
N ASN A 74 0.82 -2.03 8.50
CA ASN A 74 0.45 -2.53 9.82
C ASN A 74 -1.08 -2.76 9.97
N PHE A 75 -1.80 -2.85 8.86
CA PHE A 75 -3.26 -2.96 8.86
C PHE A 75 -3.79 -4.30 9.40
N TYR A 76 -2.95 -5.36 9.43
CA TYR A 76 -3.29 -6.72 9.89
C TYR A 76 -2.56 -7.15 11.15
#